data_AF-A0A4R5Q660-F1
#
_entry.id   AF-A0A4R5Q660-F1
#
_cell.length_a   1.000
_cell.length_b   1.000
_cell.length_c   1.000
_cell.angle_alpha   90.00
_cell.angle_beta   90.00
_cell.angle_gamma   90.00
#
_symmetry.space_group_name_H-M   'P 1'
#
loop_
_entity.id
_entity.type
_entity.pdbx_description
1 polymer ?
#
loop_
_entity_poly.entity_id
_entity_poly.type
_entity_poly.pdbx_seq_one_letter_code
_entity_poly.pdbx_strand_id
1 'polypeptide(L)' 'VGREAEIEVFHLPGYSPELNPDEGLNGDLKQAVTRKEPARSKAQLKRAVVGHMRRLSKLPDRVRSFFEHKTFRYAA' A
#
# COMPACT_ATOMS: atom_id res chain seq x y z
N VAL A 1 7.86 -4.01 -30.64
CA VAL A 1 6.66 -3.17 -30.46
C VAL A 1 6.14 -3.47 -29.06
N GLY A 2 6.20 -2.52 -28.13
CA GLY A 2 5.73 -2.72 -26.75
C GLY A 2 4.21 -2.85 -26.71
N ARG A 3 3.69 -3.67 -25.80
CA ARG A 3 2.24 -3.86 -25.61
C ARG A 3 1.73 -2.94 -24.51
N GLU A 4 1.81 -1.63 -24.74
CA GLU A 4 1.51 -0.59 -23.75
C GLU A 4 0.05 -0.61 -23.23
N ALA A 5 -0.86 -1.30 -23.93
CA ALA A 5 -2.26 -1.47 -23.52
C ALA A 5 -2.51 -2.73 -22.66
N GLU A 6 -1.51 -3.60 -22.48
CA GLU A 6 -1.63 -4.84 -21.69
C GLU A 6 -1.06 -4.65 -20.28
N ILE A 7 -1.62 -5.38 -19.31
CA ILE A 7 -1.09 -5.42 -17.94
C ILE A 7 -0.01 -6.51 -17.89
N GLU A 8 1.20 -6.13 -17.49
CA GLU A 8 2.28 -7.07 -17.24
C GLU A 8 2.17 -7.68 -15.84
N VAL A 9 2.46 -8.98 -15.73
CA VAL A 9 2.43 -9.71 -14.46
C VAL A 9 3.85 -9.92 -13.96
N PHE A 10 4.15 -9.44 -12.75
CA PHE A 10 5.40 -9.71 -12.04
C PHE A 10 5.20 -10.85 -11.04
N HIS A 11 5.98 -11.92 -11.17
CA HIS A 11 5.91 -13.07 -10.27
C HIS A 11 6.91 -12.91 -9.11
N LEU A 12 6.39 -13.03 -7.89
CA LEU A 12 7.22 -13.12 -6.68
C LEU A 12 7.49 -14.58 -6.31
N PRO A 13 8.65 -14.88 -5.68
CA PRO A 13 8.84 -16.16 -5.01
C PRO A 13 7.71 -16.43 -4.02
N GLY A 14 7.34 -17.71 -3.89
CA GLY A 14 6.34 -18.12 -2.90
C GLY A 14 6.80 -17.77 -1.49
N TYR A 15 5.86 -17.36 -0.64
CA TYR A 15 6.10 -17.00 0.76
C TYR A 15 7.10 -15.83 0.99
N SER A 16 7.19 -14.88 0.03
CA SER A 16 8.03 -13.68 0.16
C SER A 16 7.22 -12.38 0.36
N PRO A 17 6.50 -12.19 1.49
CA PRO A 17 5.75 -10.96 1.75
C PRO A 17 6.65 -9.71 1.84
N GLU A 18 7.91 -9.86 2.25
CA GLU A 18 8.91 -8.79 2.33
C GLU A 18 9.23 -8.14 0.99
N LEU A 19 8.87 -8.81 -0.11
CA LEU A 19 9.02 -8.30 -1.46
C LEU A 19 7.73 -7.63 -1.96
N ASN A 20 6.56 -7.86 -1.36
CA ASN A 20 5.32 -7.26 -1.83
C ASN A 20 5.19 -5.79 -1.38
N PRO A 21 5.17 -4.79 -2.31
CA PRO A 21 5.04 -3.38 -1.95
C PRO A 21 3.75 -3.06 -1.20
N ASP A 22 2.70 -3.89 -1.33
CA ASP A 22 1.48 -3.78 -0.55
C ASP A 22 1.74 -3.89 0.96
N GLU A 23 2.81 -4.57 1.40
CA GLU A 23 3.17 -4.60 2.82
C GLU A 23 3.63 -3.23 3.33
N GLY A 24 4.29 -2.42 2.48
CA GLY A 24 4.63 -1.03 2.80
C GLY A 24 3.37 -0.17 2.98
N LEU A 25 2.42 -0.30 2.05
CA LEU A 25 1.11 0.34 2.14
C LEU A 25 0.32 -0.10 3.38
N ASN A 26 0.26 -1.41 3.63
CA ASN A 26 -0.44 -2.00 4.76
C ASN A 26 0.19 -1.56 6.09
N GLY A 27 1.51 -1.44 6.15
CA GLY A 27 2.23 -0.90 7.31
C GLY A 27 1.83 0.54 7.61
N ASP A 28 1.82 1.42 6.59
CA ASP A 28 1.37 2.81 6.72
C ASP A 28 -0.09 2.90 7.16
N LEU A 29 -0.97 2.10 6.55
CA LEU A 29 -2.38 2.03 6.92
C LEU A 29 -2.57 1.57 8.37
N LYS A 30 -1.97 0.43 8.76
CA LYS A 30 -2.05 -0.12 10.11
C LYS A 30 -1.56 0.90 11.14
N GLN A 31 -0.43 1.56 10.89
CA GLN A 31 0.09 2.61 11.77
C GLN A 31 -0.87 3.80 11.87
N ALA A 32 -1.44 4.26 10.76
CA ALA A 32 -2.32 5.41 10.74
C ALA A 32 -3.66 5.17 11.44
N VAL A 33 -4.22 3.96 11.33
CA VAL A 33 -5.50 3.62 11.99
C VAL A 33 -5.33 3.32 13.47
N THR A 34 -4.19 2.77 13.91
CA THR A 34 -3.94 2.46 15.33
C THR A 34 -3.46 3.64 16.16
N ARG A 35 -2.92 4.70 15.52
CA ARG A 35 -2.55 5.96 16.21
C ARG A 35 -3.75 6.81 16.62
N LYS A 36 -4.94 6.53 16.09
CA LYS A 36 -6.18 7.25 16.42
C LYS A 36 -6.94 6.48 17.50
N GLU A 37 -7.95 7.14 18.07
CA GLU A 37 -8.91 6.46 18.95
C GLU A 37 -9.39 5.13 18.34
N PRO A 38 -9.30 4.01 19.08
CA PRO A 38 -9.68 2.71 18.56
C PRO A 38 -11.11 2.70 18.04
N ALA A 39 -11.29 2.19 16.83
CA ALA A 39 -12.62 1.97 16.28
C ALA A 39 -13.36 0.92 17.11
N ARG A 40 -14.53 1.29 17.65
CA ARG A 40 -15.39 0.41 18.48
C ARG A 40 -16.46 -0.32 17.67
N SER A 41 -16.46 -0.14 16.35
CA SER A 41 -17.34 -0.87 15.43
C SER A 41 -16.71 -1.05 14.05
N LYS A 42 -17.19 -2.08 13.32
CA LYS A 42 -16.78 -2.34 11.93
C LYS A 42 -17.00 -1.13 11.02
N ALA A 43 -18.09 -0.38 11.21
CA ALA A 43 -18.40 0.81 10.43
C ALA A 43 -17.40 1.95 10.71
N GLN A 44 -16.99 2.15 11.96
CA GLN A 44 -15.96 3.12 12.31
C GLN A 44 -14.61 2.74 11.71
N LEU A 45 -14.21 1.45 11.81
CA LEU A 45 -12.97 0.97 11.23
C LEU A 45 -12.95 1.15 9.71
N LYS A 46 -14.03 0.77 9.01
CA LYS A 46 -14.16 0.97 7.56
C LYS A 46 -14.00 2.43 7.17
N ARG A 47 -14.64 3.37 7.91
CA ARG A 47 -14.50 4.81 7.65
C ARG A 47 -13.07 5.29 7.83
N ALA A 48 -12.38 4.84 8.89
CA ALA A 48 -11.00 5.21 9.16
C ALA A 48 -10.07 4.73 8.04
N VAL A 49 -10.19 3.47 7.63
CA VAL A 49 -9.41 2.86 6.55
C VAL A 49 -9.65 3.58 5.23
N VAL A 50 -10.92 3.72 4.80
CA VAL A 50 -11.26 4.39 3.54
C VAL A 50 -10.81 5.86 3.52
N GLY A 51 -10.96 6.56 4.65
CA GLY A 51 -10.50 7.94 4.79
C GLY A 51 -8.98 8.06 4.64
N HIS A 52 -8.21 7.15 5.23
CA HIS A 52 -6.75 7.13 5.07
C HIS A 52 -6.33 6.85 3.62
N MET A 53 -6.92 5.82 2.99
CA MET A 53 -6.62 5.45 1.60
C MET A 53 -6.93 6.57 0.61
N ARG A 54 -8.07 7.27 0.77
CA ARG A 54 -8.43 8.43 -0.06
C ARG A 54 -7.50 9.63 0.12
N ARG A 55 -6.91 9.80 1.30
CA ARG A 55 -5.91 10.83 1.55
C ARG A 55 -4.58 10.44 0.89
N LEU A 56 -4.17 9.19 1.06
CA LEU A 56 -2.93 8.66 0.49
C LEU A 56 -2.94 8.71 -1.04
N SER A 57 -4.06 8.41 -1.69
CA SER A 57 -4.20 8.51 -3.15
C SER A 57 -4.04 9.93 -3.71
N LYS A 58 -4.07 10.95 -2.84
CA LYS A 58 -3.82 12.36 -3.21
C LYS A 58 -2.39 12.81 -2.90
N LEU A 59 -1.54 11.91 -2.40
CA LEU A 59 -0.16 12.18 -2.01
C LEU A 59 0.79 11.29 -2.82
N PRO A 60 1.01 11.59 -4.11
CA PRO A 60 1.79 10.73 -5.00
C PRO A 60 3.24 10.55 -4.53
N ASP A 61 3.85 11.58 -3.92
CA ASP A 61 5.20 11.47 -3.33
C ASP A 61 5.24 10.46 -2.19
N ARG A 62 4.18 10.41 -1.37
CA ARG A 62 4.09 9.42 -0.29
C ARG A 62 3.97 8.01 -0.84
N VAL A 63 3.17 7.81 -1.89
CA VAL A 63 3.03 6.52 -2.56
C VAL A 63 4.37 6.08 -3.17
N ARG A 64 5.06 6.99 -3.89
CA ARG A 64 6.40 6.72 -4.45
C ARG A 64 7.41 6.33 -3.39
N SER A 65 7.38 6.96 -2.22
CA SER A 65 8.32 6.67 -1.13
C SER A 65 8.28 5.22 -0.63
N PHE A 66 7.18 4.48 -0.84
CA PHE A 66 7.14 3.05 -0.53
C PHE A 66 8.13 2.28 -1.40
N PHE A 67 8.22 2.59 -2.69
CA PHE A 67 9.09 1.90 -3.64
C PHE A 67 10.58 2.23 -3.48
N GLU A 68 10.93 3.26 -2.71
CA GLU A 68 12.31 3.60 -2.39
C GLU A 68 12.96 2.57 -1.42
N HIS A 69 12.14 1.84 -0.67
CA HIS A 69 12.59 0.78 0.23
C HIS A 69 13.32 -0.31 -0.57
N LYS A 70 14.48 -0.76 -0.06
CA LYS A 70 15.39 -1.66 -0.80
C LYS A 70 14.71 -2.91 -1.37
N THR A 71 13.75 -3.48 -0.66
CA THR A 71 13.04 -4.71 -1.07
C THR A 71 11.94 -4.47 -2.11
N PHE A 72 11.49 -3.23 -2.31
CA PHE A 72 10.39 -2.88 -3.21
C PHE A 72 10.85 -2.18 -4.50
N ARG A 73 12.15 -1.86 -4.62
CA ARG A 73 12.72 -1.13 -5.77
C ARG A 73 12.49 -1.81 -7.13
N TYR A 74 12.28 -3.12 -7.15
CA TYR A 74 12.00 -3.85 -8.40
C TYR A 74 10.65 -3.46 -9.00
N ALA A 75 9.74 -2.87 -8.22
CA ALA A 75 8.38 -2.49 -8.61
C ALA A 75 8.20 -0.98 -8.85
N ALA A 76 9.31 -0.23 -8.90
CA ALA A 76 9.33 1.22 -9.13
C ALA A 76 9.25 1.61 -10.61
#